data_AF-A0A5E4QRJ6-F1
#
_entry.id   AF-A0A5E4QRJ6-F1
#
_cell.length_a   1.000
_cell.length_b   1.000
_cell.length_c   1.000
_cell.angle_alpha   90.00
_cell.angle_beta   90.00
_cell.angle_gamma   90.00
#
_symmetry.space_group_name_H-M   'P 1'
#
loop_
_entity.id
_entity.type
_entity.pdbx_description
1 polymer ?
#
loop_
_entity_poly.entity_id
_entity_poly.type
_entity_poly.pdbx_seq_one_letter_code
_entity_poly.pdbx_strand_id
1 'polypeptide(L)'
;MAPKKKKGDEDKPAQVHTAITEVEKTFLELTITDCNRKIARLRAAVDDYEVRNEELQKAYDKLDEDRADIIAYLKKTLNLKNEENNELKDKVKGLEETRELETAQFKETVNDLERNFTTMKDQLTSENKLLAGKLNTLEEFRAIRDDLMRKFENQEQAFKDQEMKYKRVIYDAEKKFVIGKDKLKKEMEARLLQLAQDFQDATELRIAASTHRVIRENIAINNELDSILSTQAKLAEQNEKFKESERVARISKELAEEERDKAINKNVVQLKVIDQLTTAFQEIKKEKALSEKKNYDFNILQVKIQKLTTENENLALQVRILEQNLHAKLSDQTKAAVEGSKVIKECEKLKKILKEAAIAVKAALKLDEWASMDPTKEVMDRQLLLSRLLDILSQYREMERAESIDTLASFGRVYEEGDLGFMPKPIGKKSAVLATTSLPSKEDVKAVKGSEETSVVSTASLGSIKTIPSIKLIPPLTEPPLMPKDSLPSFITSTKSSVTLSEEELEEIPESEMSIGQKLEASKVEIQKSILKDLQYSQGVMHSQIKFTSEKAITSKSTVAILEEGEDEEHEKGKEKSEAIEEDIKGEHGEAEERTEDEGKETAGDEKEPEDLPGET
;
A
#
# COMPACT_ATOMS: atom_id res chain seq x y z
N MET A 1 -79.85 -53.88 -34.85
CA MET A 1 -81.26 -53.40 -34.82
C MET A 1 -81.43 -52.51 -36.05
N ALA A 2 -82.09 -52.94 -37.14
CA ALA A 2 -83.53 -53.17 -37.33
C ALA A 2 -84.33 -51.85 -37.53
N PRO A 3 -85.34 -51.75 -38.44
CA PRO A 3 -85.75 -52.70 -39.49
C PRO A 3 -86.29 -52.13 -40.85
N LYS A 4 -86.17 -52.97 -41.90
CA LYS A 4 -87.17 -53.33 -42.96
C LYS A 4 -88.25 -52.34 -43.45
N LYS A 5 -88.34 -52.20 -44.78
CA LYS A 5 -89.50 -52.57 -45.67
C LYS A 5 -89.01 -52.48 -47.14
N LYS A 6 -89.13 -53.48 -48.05
CA LYS A 6 -90.32 -54.12 -48.66
C LYS A 6 -91.33 -53.09 -49.20
N LYS A 7 -91.82 -53.16 -50.44
CA LYS A 7 -91.83 -54.24 -51.46
C LYS A 7 -92.12 -53.57 -52.83
N GLY A 8 -91.43 -53.96 -53.90
CA GLY A 8 -91.88 -53.68 -55.27
C GLY A 8 -92.81 -54.81 -55.75
N ASP A 9 -93.85 -54.47 -56.50
CA ASP A 9 -94.71 -55.43 -57.20
C ASP A 9 -94.67 -55.13 -58.70
N GLU A 10 -94.88 -56.16 -59.51
CA GLU A 10 -94.79 -56.12 -60.98
C GLU A 10 -96.08 -55.52 -61.58
N ASP A 11 -96.00 -54.76 -62.68
CA ASP A 11 -96.54 -55.26 -63.96
C ASP A 11 -96.18 -54.44 -65.22
N LYS A 12 -96.33 -55.16 -66.33
CA LYS A 12 -95.91 -55.04 -67.74
C LYS A 12 -96.16 -53.73 -68.54
N PRO A 13 -95.49 -53.60 -69.71
CA PRO A 13 -95.61 -52.44 -70.60
C PRO A 13 -96.83 -52.51 -71.53
N ALA A 14 -97.35 -51.34 -71.91
CA ALA A 14 -98.31 -51.19 -73.01
C ALA A 14 -97.86 -50.04 -73.94
N GLN A 15 -97.22 -50.40 -75.06
CA GLN A 15 -97.07 -49.46 -76.18
C GLN A 15 -98.44 -49.27 -76.84
N VAL A 16 -99.00 -48.07 -76.73
CA VAL A 16 -100.19 -47.66 -77.49
C VAL A 16 -99.74 -46.73 -78.60
N HIS A 17 -99.69 -47.25 -79.82
CA HIS A 17 -99.56 -46.46 -81.03
C HIS A 17 -100.94 -45.93 -81.41
N THR A 18 -101.29 -44.72 -80.96
CA THR A 18 -102.43 -43.95 -81.49
C THR A 18 -101.93 -42.92 -82.49
N ALA A 19 -102.60 -42.80 -83.62
CA ALA A 19 -102.28 -41.79 -84.63
C ALA A 19 -102.58 -40.39 -84.08
N ILE A 20 -101.53 -39.60 -83.87
CA ILE A 20 -101.62 -38.25 -83.30
C ILE A 20 -102.30 -37.33 -84.34
N THR A 21 -103.41 -36.73 -83.95
CA THR A 21 -104.15 -35.76 -84.77
C THR A 21 -103.33 -34.48 -84.95
N GLU A 22 -103.44 -33.73 -86.06
CA GLU A 22 -102.62 -32.52 -86.29
C GLU A 22 -102.74 -31.47 -85.16
N VAL A 23 -103.91 -31.38 -84.51
CA VAL A 23 -104.16 -30.53 -83.34
C VAL A 23 -103.39 -31.03 -82.10
N GLU A 24 -103.33 -32.35 -81.88
CA GLU A 24 -102.54 -32.94 -80.79
C GLU A 24 -101.04 -32.80 -81.07
N LYS A 25 -100.63 -32.91 -82.33
CA LYS A 25 -99.25 -32.70 -82.76
C LYS A 25 -98.80 -31.26 -82.50
N THR A 26 -99.61 -30.28 -82.88
CA THR A 26 -99.30 -28.85 -82.63
C THR A 26 -99.35 -28.49 -81.13
N PHE A 27 -100.22 -29.12 -80.33
CA PHE A 27 -100.21 -28.99 -78.88
C PHE A 27 -98.94 -29.61 -78.24
N LEU A 28 -98.53 -30.80 -78.71
CA LEU A 28 -97.29 -31.45 -78.28
C LEU A 28 -96.05 -30.64 -78.70
N GLU A 29 -96.03 -30.09 -79.91
CA GLU A 29 -94.97 -29.17 -80.37
C GLU A 29 -94.92 -27.91 -79.49
N LEU A 30 -96.07 -27.27 -79.19
CA LEU A 30 -96.12 -26.09 -78.31
C LEU A 30 -95.60 -26.41 -76.90
N THR A 31 -96.07 -27.50 -76.28
CA THR A 31 -95.60 -27.92 -74.96
C THR A 31 -94.10 -28.29 -74.97
N ILE A 32 -93.59 -28.91 -76.04
CA ILE A 32 -92.14 -29.12 -76.24
C ILE A 32 -91.40 -27.77 -76.33
N THR A 33 -91.92 -26.77 -77.05
CA THR A 33 -91.25 -25.45 -77.11
C THR A 33 -91.23 -24.74 -75.75
N ASP A 34 -92.29 -24.83 -74.96
CA ASP A 34 -92.33 -24.22 -73.63
C ASP A 34 -91.51 -24.98 -72.59
N CYS A 35 -91.46 -26.32 -72.67
CA CYS A 35 -90.49 -27.14 -71.95
C CYS A 35 -89.05 -26.76 -72.32
N ASN A 36 -88.73 -26.60 -73.60
CA ASN A 36 -87.41 -26.18 -74.07
C ASN A 36 -87.08 -24.75 -73.61
N ARG A 37 -88.04 -23.80 -73.62
CA ARG A 37 -87.88 -22.46 -73.03
C ARG A 37 -87.67 -22.49 -71.52
N LYS A 38 -88.26 -23.46 -70.81
CA LYS A 38 -88.03 -23.66 -69.37
C LYS A 38 -86.65 -24.27 -69.11
N ILE A 39 -86.21 -25.24 -69.91
CA ILE A 39 -84.87 -25.83 -69.86
C ILE A 39 -83.81 -24.76 -70.18
N ALA A 40 -84.01 -23.94 -71.21
CA ALA A 40 -83.09 -22.85 -71.56
C ALA A 40 -82.95 -21.81 -70.43
N ARG A 41 -84.06 -21.42 -69.80
CA ARG A 41 -84.04 -20.53 -68.62
C ARG A 41 -83.35 -21.17 -67.41
N LEU A 42 -83.57 -22.47 -67.17
CA LEU A 42 -82.90 -23.17 -66.07
C LEU A 42 -81.40 -23.36 -66.34
N ARG A 43 -80.98 -23.61 -67.58
CA ARG A 43 -79.56 -23.64 -67.97
C ARG A 43 -78.91 -22.28 -67.78
N ALA A 44 -79.49 -21.22 -68.35
CA ALA A 44 -78.98 -19.86 -68.15
C ALA A 44 -78.90 -19.48 -66.66
N ALA A 45 -79.86 -19.90 -65.82
CA ALA A 45 -79.80 -19.70 -64.38
C ALA A 45 -78.69 -20.53 -63.70
N VAL A 46 -78.42 -21.76 -64.16
CA VAL A 46 -77.28 -22.58 -63.69
C VAL A 46 -75.95 -21.94 -64.10
N ASP A 47 -75.80 -21.54 -65.36
CA ASP A 47 -74.61 -20.83 -65.86
C ASP A 47 -74.35 -19.55 -65.02
N ASP A 48 -75.41 -18.77 -64.74
CA ASP A 48 -75.41 -17.61 -63.84
C ASP A 48 -75.02 -17.93 -62.38
N TYR A 49 -75.34 -19.13 -61.88
CA TYR A 49 -74.94 -19.59 -60.55
C TYR A 49 -73.51 -20.13 -60.54
N GLU A 50 -73.07 -20.78 -61.60
CA GLU A 50 -71.68 -21.25 -61.78
C GLU A 50 -70.72 -20.06 -61.84
N VAL A 51 -71.03 -19.03 -62.64
CA VAL A 51 -70.25 -17.77 -62.69
C VAL A 51 -70.20 -17.09 -61.32
N ARG A 52 -71.32 -16.95 -60.62
CA ARG A 52 -71.32 -16.39 -59.25
C ARG A 52 -70.53 -17.24 -58.26
N ASN A 53 -70.55 -18.56 -58.40
CA ASN A 53 -69.79 -19.47 -57.53
C ASN A 53 -68.28 -19.36 -57.81
N GLU A 54 -67.87 -19.22 -59.08
CA GLU A 54 -66.48 -18.90 -59.42
C GLU A 54 -66.04 -17.52 -58.92
N GLU A 55 -66.90 -16.49 -59.02
CA GLU A 55 -66.62 -15.16 -58.48
C GLU A 55 -66.46 -15.18 -56.96
N LEU A 56 -67.34 -15.91 -56.26
CA LEU A 56 -67.23 -16.13 -54.81
C LEU A 56 -65.95 -16.90 -54.45
N GLN A 57 -65.60 -17.96 -55.18
CA GLN A 57 -64.34 -18.70 -54.93
C GLN A 57 -63.13 -17.78 -55.11
N LYS A 58 -63.05 -17.02 -56.22
CA LYS A 58 -61.99 -16.03 -56.46
C LYS A 58 -61.95 -14.92 -55.40
N ALA A 59 -63.08 -14.60 -54.76
CA ALA A 59 -63.13 -13.66 -53.65
C ALA A 59 -62.65 -14.28 -52.33
N TYR A 60 -62.95 -15.56 -52.07
CA TYR A 60 -62.41 -16.32 -50.94
C TYR A 60 -60.89 -16.51 -51.05
N ASP A 61 -60.40 -16.93 -52.22
CA ASP A 61 -58.98 -17.16 -52.46
C ASP A 61 -58.17 -15.87 -52.19
N LYS A 62 -58.63 -14.73 -52.72
CA LYS A 62 -58.03 -13.40 -52.45
C LYS A 62 -58.08 -13.01 -50.97
N LEU A 63 -59.19 -13.28 -50.28
CA LEU A 63 -59.32 -12.96 -48.86
C LEU A 63 -58.35 -13.79 -48.02
N ASP A 64 -58.08 -15.04 -48.40
CA ASP A 64 -57.11 -15.91 -47.71
C ASP A 64 -55.66 -15.55 -48.08
N GLU A 65 -55.38 -15.07 -49.29
CA GLU A 65 -54.11 -14.40 -49.66
C GLU A 65 -53.87 -13.14 -48.81
N ASP A 66 -54.83 -12.21 -48.78
CA ASP A 66 -54.77 -10.96 -47.98
C ASP A 66 -54.56 -11.27 -46.48
N ARG A 67 -55.25 -12.29 -45.95
CA ARG A 67 -55.05 -12.77 -44.56
C ARG A 67 -53.66 -13.34 -44.35
N ALA A 68 -53.14 -14.13 -45.27
CA ALA A 68 -51.80 -14.69 -45.18
C ALA A 68 -50.73 -13.59 -45.15
N ASP A 69 -50.87 -12.57 -46.00
CA ASP A 69 -49.98 -11.41 -46.05
C ASP A 69 -50.06 -10.55 -44.78
N ILE A 70 -51.26 -10.29 -44.26
CA ILE A 70 -51.45 -9.60 -42.97
C ILE A 70 -50.79 -10.40 -41.82
N ILE A 71 -50.98 -11.72 -41.79
CA ILE A 71 -50.37 -12.59 -40.78
C ILE A 71 -48.83 -12.59 -40.91
N ALA A 72 -48.30 -12.62 -42.13
CA ALA A 72 -46.86 -12.57 -42.38
C ALA A 72 -46.26 -11.22 -41.94
N TYR A 73 -46.91 -10.11 -42.28
CA TYR A 73 -46.52 -8.76 -41.85
C TYR A 73 -46.55 -8.60 -40.32
N LEU A 74 -47.62 -9.07 -39.67
CA LEU A 74 -47.75 -9.01 -38.21
C LEU A 74 -46.71 -9.90 -37.52
N LYS A 75 -46.47 -11.13 -38.00
CA LYS A 75 -45.40 -12.00 -37.49
C LYS A 75 -44.02 -11.37 -37.62
N LYS A 76 -43.70 -10.78 -38.78
CA LYS A 76 -42.43 -10.08 -39.01
C LYS A 76 -42.28 -8.87 -38.08
N THR A 77 -43.31 -8.06 -37.95
CA THR A 77 -43.32 -6.87 -37.09
C THR A 77 -43.17 -7.25 -35.62
N LEU A 78 -43.88 -8.30 -35.17
CA LEU A 78 -43.77 -8.85 -33.82
C LEU A 78 -42.36 -9.37 -33.54
N ASN A 79 -41.75 -10.08 -34.49
CA ASN A 79 -40.39 -10.60 -34.34
C ASN A 79 -39.37 -9.47 -34.23
N LEU A 80 -39.42 -8.46 -35.11
CA LEU A 80 -38.56 -7.27 -35.03
C LEU A 80 -38.72 -6.53 -33.70
N LYS A 81 -39.95 -6.40 -33.19
CA LYS A 81 -40.21 -5.78 -31.88
C LYS A 81 -39.75 -6.64 -30.71
N ASN A 82 -39.70 -7.96 -30.86
CA ASN A 82 -39.15 -8.89 -29.87
C ASN A 82 -37.61 -8.84 -29.85
N GLU A 83 -36.97 -8.76 -31.03
CA GLU A 83 -35.54 -8.56 -31.19
C GLU A 83 -35.10 -7.22 -30.56
N GLU A 84 -35.79 -6.12 -30.89
CA GLU A 84 -35.57 -4.79 -30.28
C GLU A 84 -35.75 -4.81 -28.75
N ASN A 85 -36.76 -5.53 -28.24
CA ASN A 85 -36.99 -5.68 -26.80
C ASN A 85 -35.85 -6.47 -26.12
N ASN A 86 -35.32 -7.51 -26.76
CA ASN A 86 -34.18 -8.28 -26.25
C ASN A 86 -32.89 -7.45 -26.28
N GLU A 87 -32.61 -6.72 -27.37
CA GLU A 87 -31.49 -5.78 -27.41
C GLU A 87 -31.57 -4.72 -26.30
N LEU A 88 -32.76 -4.19 -26.03
CA LEU A 88 -32.96 -3.20 -24.96
C LEU A 88 -32.77 -3.83 -23.57
N LYS A 89 -33.21 -5.07 -23.35
CA LYS A 89 -32.92 -5.81 -22.11
C LYS A 89 -31.44 -6.04 -21.91
N ASP A 90 -30.71 -6.46 -22.95
CA ASP A 90 -29.27 -6.69 -22.87
C ASP A 90 -28.50 -5.38 -22.60
N LYS A 91 -28.92 -4.26 -23.22
CA LYS A 91 -28.39 -2.92 -22.94
C LYS A 91 -28.67 -2.48 -21.49
N VAL A 92 -29.90 -2.70 -20.98
CA VAL A 92 -30.25 -2.41 -19.58
C VAL A 92 -29.40 -3.25 -18.62
N LYS A 93 -29.28 -4.56 -18.87
CA LYS A 93 -28.46 -5.47 -18.07
C LYS A 93 -26.99 -5.05 -18.03
N GLY A 94 -26.41 -4.67 -19.17
CA GLY A 94 -25.03 -4.16 -19.22
C GLY A 94 -24.84 -2.83 -18.46
N LEU A 95 -25.85 -1.95 -18.46
CA LEU A 95 -25.85 -0.73 -17.64
C LEU A 95 -25.99 -1.03 -16.14
N GLU A 96 -26.81 -2.01 -15.77
CA GLU A 96 -26.94 -2.47 -14.37
C GLU A 96 -25.64 -3.10 -13.87
N GLU A 97 -25.01 -3.98 -14.65
CA GLU A 97 -23.69 -4.57 -14.36
C GLU A 97 -22.61 -3.49 -14.22
N THR A 98 -22.59 -2.48 -15.11
CA THR A 98 -21.64 -1.36 -15.02
C THR A 98 -21.86 -0.54 -13.75
N ARG A 99 -23.12 -0.17 -13.44
CA ARG A 99 -23.49 0.55 -12.22
C ARG A 99 -23.12 -0.24 -10.97
N GLU A 100 -23.28 -1.56 -10.98
CA GLU A 100 -22.90 -2.43 -9.85
C GLU A 100 -21.39 -2.50 -9.65
N LEU A 101 -20.60 -2.58 -10.73
CA LEU A 101 -19.14 -2.49 -10.68
C LEU A 101 -18.66 -1.12 -10.16
N GLU A 102 -19.20 -0.02 -10.67
CA GLU A 102 -18.91 1.33 -10.17
C GLU A 102 -19.28 1.45 -8.67
N THR A 103 -20.46 0.97 -8.28
CA THR A 103 -20.90 0.97 -6.87
C THR A 103 -19.99 0.13 -5.97
N ALA A 104 -19.48 -1.00 -6.47
CA ALA A 104 -18.52 -1.82 -5.74
C ALA A 104 -17.17 -1.11 -5.57
N GLN A 105 -16.65 -0.48 -6.64
CA GLN A 105 -15.40 0.31 -6.58
C GLN A 105 -15.53 1.53 -5.66
N PHE A 106 -16.66 2.24 -5.68
CA PHE A 106 -16.91 3.33 -4.73
C PHE A 106 -16.96 2.82 -3.29
N LYS A 107 -17.58 1.67 -3.01
CA LYS A 107 -17.56 1.07 -1.66
C LYS A 107 -16.15 0.64 -1.23
N GLU A 108 -15.37 0.06 -2.12
CA GLU A 108 -13.98 -0.33 -1.87
C GLU A 108 -13.12 0.90 -1.53
N THR A 109 -13.18 1.95 -2.35
CA THR A 109 -12.44 3.20 -2.08
C THR A 109 -12.88 3.90 -0.79
N VAL A 110 -14.19 3.91 -0.46
CA VAL A 110 -14.68 4.42 0.84
C VAL A 110 -14.11 3.61 2.00
N ASN A 111 -14.18 2.27 1.94
CA ASN A 111 -13.63 1.38 2.98
C ASN A 111 -12.11 1.60 3.16
N ASP A 112 -11.37 1.76 2.07
CA ASP A 112 -9.93 2.05 2.11
C ASP A 112 -9.64 3.43 2.73
N LEU A 113 -10.43 4.45 2.39
CA LEU A 113 -10.32 5.78 3.02
C LEU A 113 -10.64 5.72 4.52
N GLU A 114 -11.70 5.02 4.93
CA GLU A 114 -12.06 4.83 6.34
C GLU A 114 -10.98 4.05 7.11
N ARG A 115 -10.42 3.00 6.51
CA ARG A 115 -9.30 2.23 7.07
C ARG A 115 -8.04 3.08 7.21
N ASN A 116 -7.70 3.88 6.21
CA ASN A 116 -6.55 4.79 6.25
C ASN A 116 -6.74 5.89 7.30
N PHE A 117 -7.94 6.48 7.38
CA PHE A 117 -8.29 7.46 8.41
C PHE A 117 -8.22 6.87 9.81
N THR A 118 -8.74 5.65 10.02
CA THR A 118 -8.65 4.95 11.30
C THR A 118 -7.19 4.67 11.68
N THR A 119 -6.38 4.19 10.73
CA THR A 119 -4.95 3.93 10.95
C THR A 119 -4.20 5.22 11.31
N MET A 120 -4.44 6.32 10.61
CA MET A 120 -3.84 7.62 10.89
C MET A 120 -4.29 8.19 12.25
N LYS A 121 -5.57 8.04 12.59
CA LYS A 121 -6.13 8.42 13.90
C LYS A 121 -5.46 7.63 15.03
N ASP A 122 -5.29 6.31 14.87
CA ASP A 122 -4.65 5.46 15.87
C ASP A 122 -3.16 5.79 16.03
N GLN A 123 -2.46 6.06 14.92
CA GLN A 123 -1.08 6.56 14.93
C GLN A 123 -0.97 7.88 15.71
N LEU A 124 -1.71 8.93 15.32
CA LEU A 124 -1.73 10.23 16.02
C LEU A 124 -2.18 10.13 17.48
N THR A 125 -3.07 9.18 17.81
CA THR A 125 -3.48 8.91 19.19
C THR A 125 -2.35 8.24 19.98
N SER A 126 -1.59 7.33 19.37
CA SER A 126 -0.41 6.71 19.98
C SER A 126 0.73 7.71 20.19
N GLU A 127 0.95 8.62 19.24
CA GLU A 127 1.93 9.70 19.35
C GLU A 127 1.55 10.69 20.45
N ASN A 128 0.29 11.10 20.53
CA ASN A 128 -0.20 11.94 21.63
C ASN A 128 -0.02 11.27 22.99
N LYS A 129 -0.30 9.96 23.11
CA LYS A 129 -0.06 9.19 24.36
C LYS A 129 1.43 9.14 24.70
N LEU A 130 2.31 8.93 23.71
CA LEU A 130 3.75 8.93 23.90
C LEU A 130 4.29 10.31 24.30
N LEU A 131 3.78 11.38 23.71
CA LEU A 131 4.13 12.77 24.04
C LEU A 131 3.63 13.15 25.43
N ALA A 132 2.40 12.74 25.81
CA ALA A 132 1.88 12.91 27.17
C ALA A 132 2.73 12.17 28.20
N GLY A 133 3.17 10.93 27.91
CA GLY A 133 4.10 10.18 28.75
C GLY A 133 5.45 10.90 28.92
N LYS A 134 6.04 11.41 27.81
CA LYS A 134 7.26 12.22 27.85
C LYS A 134 7.07 13.50 28.68
N LEU A 135 5.93 14.20 28.53
CA LEU A 135 5.61 15.40 29.29
C LEU A 135 5.53 15.09 30.79
N ASN A 136 4.81 14.03 31.18
CA ASN A 136 4.74 13.59 32.57
C ASN A 136 6.14 13.29 33.16
N THR A 137 7.01 12.56 32.43
CA THR A 137 8.39 12.35 32.93
C THR A 137 9.19 13.66 33.05
N LEU A 138 8.94 14.65 32.19
CA LEU A 138 9.59 15.96 32.26
C LEU A 138 9.06 16.80 33.44
N GLU A 139 7.79 16.66 33.77
CA GLU A 139 7.18 17.25 34.97
C GLU A 139 7.70 16.59 36.25
N GLU A 140 7.87 15.26 36.27
CA GLU A 140 8.56 14.53 37.35
C GLU A 140 10.02 15.03 37.52
N PHE A 141 10.78 15.18 36.43
CA PHE A 141 12.13 15.76 36.49
C PHE A 141 12.15 17.19 37.04
N ARG A 142 11.14 18.02 36.72
CA ARG A 142 11.01 19.37 37.30
C ARG A 142 10.69 19.29 38.79
N ALA A 143 9.76 18.44 39.22
CA ALA A 143 9.41 18.26 40.62
C ALA A 143 10.61 17.78 41.45
N ILE A 144 11.39 16.81 40.94
CA ILE A 144 12.62 16.33 41.58
C ILE A 144 13.67 17.44 41.68
N ARG A 145 13.87 18.23 40.62
CA ARG A 145 14.77 19.39 40.64
C ARG A 145 14.34 20.43 41.68
N ASP A 146 13.05 20.72 41.78
CA ASP A 146 12.53 21.77 42.67
C ASP A 146 12.56 21.33 44.14
N ASP A 147 12.35 20.04 44.43
CA ASP A 147 12.62 19.43 45.74
C ASP A 147 14.12 19.45 46.09
N LEU A 148 15.00 19.16 45.13
CA LEU A 148 16.46 19.23 45.34
C LEU A 148 16.95 20.67 45.59
N MET A 149 16.44 21.65 44.84
CA MET A 149 16.67 23.08 45.07
C MET A 149 16.25 23.48 46.49
N ARG A 150 15.02 23.12 46.90
CA ARG A 150 14.52 23.38 48.25
C ARG A 150 15.38 22.73 49.34
N LYS A 151 15.88 21.51 49.11
CA LYS A 151 16.82 20.82 50.01
C LYS A 151 18.15 21.56 50.12
N PHE A 152 18.68 22.08 49.01
CA PHE A 152 19.89 22.91 48.99
C PHE A 152 19.68 24.23 49.75
N GLU A 153 18.59 24.95 49.50
CA GLU A 153 18.25 26.19 50.20
C GLU A 153 18.13 25.97 51.72
N ASN A 154 17.45 24.89 52.13
CA ASN A 154 17.35 24.50 53.54
C ASN A 154 18.72 24.17 54.17
N GLN A 155 19.59 23.47 53.45
CA GLN A 155 20.95 23.18 53.92
C GLN A 155 21.81 24.44 54.02
N GLU A 156 21.76 25.32 53.02
CA GLU A 156 22.50 26.59 53.03
C GLU A 156 22.03 27.50 54.20
N GLN A 157 20.72 27.54 54.46
CA GLN A 157 20.17 28.27 55.60
C GLN A 157 20.61 27.64 56.94
N ALA A 158 20.61 26.31 57.05
CA ALA A 158 21.11 25.62 58.24
C ALA A 158 22.62 25.87 58.47
N PHE A 159 23.43 25.94 57.41
CA PHE A 159 24.85 26.31 57.50
C PHE A 159 25.03 27.76 57.98
N LYS A 160 24.27 28.72 57.45
CA LYS A 160 24.29 30.13 57.93
C LYS A 160 23.92 30.22 59.41
N ASP A 161 22.87 29.51 59.83
CA ASP A 161 22.45 29.46 61.23
C ASP A 161 23.52 28.81 62.13
N GLN A 162 24.19 27.76 61.65
CA GLN A 162 25.27 27.10 62.38
C GLN A 162 26.52 27.98 62.47
N GLU A 163 26.90 28.68 61.40
CA GLU A 163 27.99 29.66 61.40
C GLU A 163 27.70 30.80 62.40
N MET A 164 26.47 31.33 62.42
CA MET A 164 26.04 32.34 63.38
C MET A 164 26.05 31.82 64.83
N LYS A 165 25.67 30.56 65.06
CA LYS A 165 25.81 29.89 66.37
C LYS A 165 27.27 29.78 66.78
N TYR A 166 28.17 29.34 65.88
CA TYR A 166 29.61 29.26 66.18
C TYR A 166 30.23 30.63 66.45
N LYS A 167 29.92 31.68 65.66
CA LYS A 167 30.36 33.06 65.93
C LYS A 167 29.94 33.53 67.33
N ARG A 168 28.70 33.21 67.75
CA ARG A 168 28.23 33.52 69.11
C ARG A 168 28.97 32.73 70.18
N VAL A 169 29.19 31.43 69.98
CA VAL A 169 29.93 30.57 70.93
C VAL A 169 31.38 31.02 71.07
N ILE A 170 32.05 31.39 69.98
CA ILE A 170 33.40 31.96 69.98
C ILE A 170 33.40 33.28 70.76
N TYR A 171 32.48 34.21 70.45
CA TYR A 171 32.38 35.48 71.18
C TYR A 171 32.15 35.29 72.69
N ASP A 172 31.27 34.36 73.09
CA ASP A 172 31.02 34.05 74.50
C ASP A 172 32.22 33.36 75.17
N ALA A 173 32.96 32.52 74.44
CA ALA A 173 34.19 31.89 74.92
C ALA A 173 35.33 32.91 75.07
N GLU A 174 35.54 33.78 74.09
CA GLU A 174 36.48 34.90 74.14
C GLU A 174 36.15 35.85 75.30
N LYS A 175 34.87 36.22 75.46
CA LYS A 175 34.39 37.04 76.58
C LYS A 175 34.67 36.38 77.93
N LYS A 176 34.34 35.09 78.08
CA LYS A 176 34.66 34.31 79.29
C LYS A 176 36.17 34.21 79.52
N PHE A 177 36.97 34.06 78.47
CA PHE A 177 38.43 33.99 78.54
C PHE A 177 39.05 35.34 78.92
N VAL A 178 38.56 36.47 78.39
CA VAL A 178 38.99 37.82 78.77
C VAL A 178 38.66 38.09 80.24
N ILE A 179 37.43 37.81 80.68
CA ILE A 179 37.01 37.94 82.08
C ILE A 179 37.84 37.01 82.99
N GLY A 180 38.05 35.77 82.57
CA GLY A 180 38.84 34.76 83.28
C GLY A 180 40.32 35.15 83.39
N LYS A 181 40.90 35.70 82.33
CA LYS A 181 42.27 36.23 82.30
C LYS A 181 42.42 37.42 83.24
N ASP A 182 41.47 38.35 83.27
CA ASP A 182 41.52 39.50 84.17
C ASP A 182 41.26 39.10 85.64
N LYS A 183 40.40 38.10 85.88
CA LYS A 183 40.25 37.48 87.21
C LYS A 183 41.53 36.78 87.64
N LEU A 184 42.14 35.99 86.76
CA LEU A 184 43.40 35.30 87.02
C LEU A 184 44.56 36.28 87.21
N LYS A 185 44.61 37.42 86.49
CA LYS A 185 45.56 38.50 86.75
C LYS A 185 45.40 39.06 88.15
N LYS A 186 44.18 39.41 88.56
CA LYS A 186 43.90 39.90 89.93
C LYS A 186 44.24 38.85 90.99
N GLU A 187 43.92 37.58 90.76
CA GLU A 187 44.30 36.48 91.65
C GLU A 187 45.81 36.22 91.67
N MET A 188 46.50 36.40 90.54
CA MET A 188 47.96 36.25 90.44
C MET A 188 48.68 37.44 91.06
N GLU A 189 48.18 38.67 90.92
CA GLU A 189 48.67 39.85 91.62
C GLU A 189 48.48 39.69 93.14
N ALA A 190 47.30 39.25 93.58
CA ALA A 190 47.05 38.93 94.99
C ALA A 190 47.92 37.77 95.51
N ARG A 191 48.12 36.71 94.71
CA ARG A 191 49.01 35.60 95.05
C ARG A 191 50.49 35.94 94.90
N LEU A 192 50.89 36.93 94.11
CA LEU A 192 52.27 37.44 94.06
C LEU A 192 52.54 38.34 95.25
N LEU A 193 51.55 39.09 95.73
CA LEU A 193 51.60 39.77 97.04
C LEU A 193 51.71 38.76 98.18
N GLN A 194 50.81 37.78 98.22
CA GLN A 194 50.86 36.70 99.22
C GLN A 194 52.14 35.89 99.11
N LEU A 195 52.60 35.54 97.90
CA LEU A 195 53.85 34.81 97.71
C LEU A 195 55.06 35.68 98.02
N ALA A 196 55.07 36.99 97.75
CA ALA A 196 56.18 37.84 98.20
C ALA A 196 56.28 37.86 99.73
N GLN A 197 55.14 37.84 100.42
CA GLN A 197 55.06 37.73 101.88
C GLN A 197 55.46 36.32 102.37
N ASP A 198 54.87 35.26 101.81
CA ASP A 198 55.19 33.87 102.14
C ASP A 198 56.63 33.48 101.73
N PHE A 199 57.24 34.13 100.74
CA PHE A 199 58.62 33.88 100.30
C PHE A 199 59.62 34.68 101.15
N GLN A 200 59.22 35.82 101.71
CA GLN A 200 59.93 36.44 102.84
C GLN A 200 59.97 35.45 104.02
N ASP A 201 58.80 34.95 104.43
CA ASP A 201 58.64 34.07 105.61
C ASP A 201 59.21 32.65 105.40
N ALA A 202 59.17 32.10 104.17
CA ALA A 202 59.66 30.75 103.86
C ALA A 202 61.13 30.70 103.41
N THR A 203 61.71 31.80 102.92
CA THR A 203 63.17 31.88 102.72
C THR A 203 63.90 31.84 104.07
N GLU A 204 63.28 32.36 105.13
CA GLU A 204 63.77 32.24 106.51
C GLU A 204 63.69 30.79 107.04
N LEU A 205 62.80 29.94 106.52
CA LEU A 205 62.49 28.64 107.11
C LEU A 205 62.92 27.38 106.32
N ARG A 206 63.32 27.45 105.04
CA ARG A 206 63.38 26.23 104.19
C ARG A 206 64.51 26.09 103.18
N ILE A 207 65.77 26.16 103.63
CA ILE A 207 66.87 25.44 102.96
C ILE A 207 66.93 24.00 103.51
N ALA A 208 66.32 23.06 102.80
CA ALA A 208 66.46 21.62 103.07
C ALA A 208 66.39 20.81 101.76
N ALA A 209 67.48 20.12 101.41
CA ALA A 209 67.71 19.59 100.06
C ALA A 209 66.81 18.39 99.64
N SER A 210 66.00 17.84 100.55
CA SER A 210 65.16 16.65 100.28
C SER A 210 64.09 16.91 99.20
N THR A 211 63.45 18.08 99.22
CA THR A 211 62.35 18.44 98.30
C THR A 211 62.80 18.47 96.83
N HIS A 212 64.05 18.84 96.56
CA HIS A 212 64.62 18.84 95.21
C HIS A 212 64.92 17.43 94.65
N ARG A 213 64.85 16.38 95.47
CA ARG A 213 64.98 14.99 94.99
C ARG A 213 63.64 14.49 94.45
N VAL A 214 62.57 14.63 95.24
CA VAL A 214 61.21 14.19 94.87
C VAL A 214 60.71 14.87 93.59
N ILE A 215 61.02 16.16 93.40
CA ILE A 215 60.65 16.90 92.18
C ILE A 215 61.31 16.29 90.92
N ARG A 216 62.59 15.87 91.00
CA ARG A 216 63.30 15.28 89.85
C ARG A 216 62.74 13.91 89.47
N GLU A 217 62.36 13.12 90.46
CA GLU A 217 61.74 11.80 90.29
C GLU A 217 60.33 11.91 89.67
N ASN A 218 59.53 12.89 90.11
CA ASN A 218 58.23 13.20 89.50
C ASN A 218 58.35 13.68 88.04
N ILE A 219 59.36 14.49 87.71
CA ILE A 219 59.62 14.91 86.32
C ILE A 219 59.98 13.71 85.44
N ALA A 220 60.81 12.78 85.95
CA ALA A 220 61.15 11.55 85.20
C ALA A 220 59.91 10.70 84.90
N ILE A 221 59.04 10.47 85.89
CA ILE A 221 57.81 9.68 85.73
C ILE A 221 56.83 10.34 84.74
N ASN A 222 56.66 11.67 84.81
CA ASN A 222 55.79 12.37 83.84
C ASN A 222 56.36 12.31 82.41
N ASN A 223 57.69 12.41 82.23
CA ASN A 223 58.31 12.25 80.91
C ASN A 223 58.10 10.84 80.33
N GLU A 224 58.14 9.79 81.16
CA GLU A 224 57.79 8.43 80.71
C GLU A 224 56.30 8.29 80.39
N LEU A 225 55.42 8.88 81.20
CA LEU A 225 53.97 8.91 80.95
C LEU A 225 53.64 9.60 79.60
N ASP A 226 54.25 10.76 79.34
CA ASP A 226 54.09 11.51 78.08
C ASP A 226 54.61 10.70 76.87
N SER A 227 55.70 9.95 77.06
CA SER A 227 56.22 9.03 76.04
C SER A 227 55.21 7.90 75.73
N ILE A 228 54.65 7.27 76.78
CA ILE A 228 53.64 6.22 76.65
C ILE A 228 52.37 6.78 75.98
N LEU A 229 51.85 7.92 76.41
CA LEU A 229 50.70 8.58 75.78
C LEU A 229 50.97 8.94 74.31
N SER A 230 52.19 9.39 73.97
CA SER A 230 52.59 9.65 72.59
C SER A 230 52.58 8.39 71.72
N THR A 231 53.04 7.25 72.26
CA THR A 231 53.02 5.96 71.54
C THR A 231 51.61 5.39 71.41
N GLN A 232 50.78 5.52 72.45
CA GLN A 232 49.36 5.14 72.40
C GLN A 232 48.59 5.94 71.35
N ALA A 233 48.79 7.26 71.28
CA ALA A 233 48.17 8.13 70.28
C ALA A 233 48.58 7.73 68.84
N LYS A 234 49.87 7.43 68.61
CA LYS A 234 50.37 6.95 67.31
C LYS A 234 49.78 5.60 66.91
N LEU A 235 49.66 4.67 67.85
CA LEU A 235 49.04 3.35 67.61
C LEU A 235 47.54 3.48 67.31
N ALA A 236 46.82 4.36 68.01
CA ALA A 236 45.43 4.66 67.70
C ALA A 236 45.26 5.26 66.29
N GLU A 237 46.12 6.22 65.91
CA GLU A 237 46.13 6.81 64.58
C GLU A 237 46.44 5.78 63.48
N GLN A 238 47.38 4.86 63.72
CA GLN A 238 47.68 3.76 62.78
C GLN A 238 46.50 2.79 62.66
N ASN A 239 45.84 2.45 63.77
CA ASN A 239 44.69 1.54 63.78
C ASN A 239 43.50 2.13 62.99
N GLU A 240 43.18 3.41 63.18
CA GLU A 240 42.16 4.10 62.38
C GLU A 240 42.53 4.16 60.89
N LYS A 241 43.81 4.42 60.55
CA LYS A 241 44.28 4.34 59.15
C LYS A 241 44.12 2.95 58.54
N PHE A 242 44.33 1.88 59.30
CA PHE A 242 44.11 0.52 58.82
C PHE A 242 42.62 0.21 58.64
N LYS A 243 41.74 0.62 59.56
CA LYS A 243 40.28 0.48 59.40
C LYS A 243 39.75 1.23 58.18
N GLU A 244 40.22 2.44 57.93
CA GLU A 244 39.80 3.22 56.76
C GLU A 244 40.34 2.59 55.46
N SER A 245 41.59 2.13 55.45
CA SER A 245 42.15 1.36 54.32
C SER A 245 41.36 0.08 54.03
N GLU A 246 40.95 -0.66 55.06
CA GLU A 246 40.09 -1.84 54.93
C GLU A 246 38.70 -1.48 54.39
N ARG A 247 38.11 -0.38 54.88
CA ARG A 247 36.81 0.14 54.41
C ARG A 247 36.85 0.51 52.94
N VAL A 248 37.88 1.26 52.52
CA VAL A 248 38.10 1.67 51.12
C VAL A 248 38.33 0.44 50.23
N ALA A 249 39.14 -0.53 50.67
CA ALA A 249 39.36 -1.77 49.94
C ALA A 249 38.07 -2.60 49.77
N ARG A 250 37.21 -2.67 50.79
CA ARG A 250 35.91 -3.33 50.73
C ARG A 250 34.98 -2.66 49.71
N ILE A 251 34.85 -1.33 49.75
CA ILE A 251 34.02 -0.56 48.80
C ILE A 251 34.56 -0.70 47.37
N SER A 252 35.88 -0.64 47.17
CA SER A 252 36.51 -0.83 45.86
C SER A 252 36.26 -2.22 45.28
N LYS A 253 36.17 -3.26 46.13
CA LYS A 253 35.85 -4.63 45.70
C LYS A 253 34.39 -4.73 45.24
N GLU A 254 33.46 -4.21 46.05
CA GLU A 254 32.02 -4.22 45.76
C GLU A 254 31.70 -3.51 44.44
N LEU A 255 32.31 -2.33 44.23
CA LEU A 255 32.18 -1.57 42.98
C LEU A 255 32.70 -2.36 41.76
N ALA A 256 33.85 -3.04 41.89
CA ALA A 256 34.39 -3.88 40.82
C ALA A 256 33.52 -5.13 40.52
N GLU A 257 32.88 -5.71 41.54
CA GLU A 257 31.92 -6.80 41.38
C GLU A 257 30.65 -6.32 40.65
N GLU A 258 30.11 -5.14 41.00
CA GLU A 258 29.00 -4.51 40.26
C GLU A 258 29.36 -4.20 38.80
N GLU A 259 30.54 -3.64 38.53
CA GLU A 259 30.98 -3.33 37.17
C GLU A 259 31.11 -4.61 36.32
N ARG A 260 31.65 -5.69 36.91
CA ARG A 260 31.71 -7.02 36.27
C ARG A 260 30.31 -7.52 35.90
N ASP A 261 29.33 -7.44 36.82
CA ASP A 261 27.97 -7.90 36.52
C ASP A 261 27.24 -7.00 35.51
N LYS A 262 27.46 -5.68 35.55
CA LYS A 262 26.97 -4.75 34.52
C LYS A 262 27.59 -5.07 33.15
N ALA A 263 28.86 -5.44 33.08
CA ALA A 263 29.54 -5.84 31.85
C ALA A 263 29.03 -7.19 31.30
N ILE A 264 28.86 -8.20 32.16
CA ILE A 264 28.29 -9.50 31.79
C ILE A 264 26.85 -9.35 31.30
N ASN A 265 26.00 -8.59 32.00
CA ASN A 265 24.63 -8.36 31.56
C ASN A 265 24.56 -7.65 30.20
N LYS A 266 25.43 -6.66 29.95
CA LYS A 266 25.57 -6.04 28.61
C LYS A 266 25.98 -7.08 27.55
N ASN A 267 26.94 -7.95 27.84
CA ASN A 267 27.39 -8.99 26.92
C ASN A 267 26.29 -10.03 26.63
N VAL A 268 25.55 -10.48 27.64
CA VAL A 268 24.41 -11.40 27.49
C VAL A 268 23.29 -10.78 26.65
N VAL A 269 22.98 -9.49 26.84
CA VAL A 269 22.00 -8.78 25.99
C VAL A 269 22.51 -8.65 24.55
N GLN A 270 23.78 -8.28 24.35
CA GLN A 270 24.39 -8.23 23.02
C GLN A 270 24.36 -9.61 22.33
N LEU A 271 24.65 -10.69 23.04
CA LEU A 271 24.61 -12.05 22.50
C LEU A 271 23.19 -12.46 22.09
N LYS A 272 22.17 -12.12 22.89
CA LYS A 272 20.75 -12.33 22.51
C LYS A 272 20.36 -11.53 21.26
N VAL A 273 20.82 -10.29 21.14
CA VAL A 273 20.58 -9.47 19.93
C VAL A 273 21.29 -10.07 18.72
N ILE A 274 22.53 -10.56 18.87
CA ILE A 274 23.27 -11.24 17.79
C ILE A 274 22.53 -12.52 17.36
N ASP A 275 22.00 -13.31 18.29
CA ASP A 275 21.24 -14.53 17.99
C ASP A 275 19.91 -14.21 17.26
N GLN A 276 19.18 -13.18 17.70
CA GLN A 276 17.98 -12.68 17.02
C GLN A 276 18.27 -12.16 15.61
N LEU A 277 19.36 -11.40 15.41
CA LEU A 277 19.79 -10.96 14.08
C LEU A 277 20.22 -12.15 13.21
N THR A 278 20.85 -13.17 13.80
CA THR A 278 21.32 -14.36 13.10
C THR A 278 20.15 -15.25 12.64
N THR A 279 19.14 -15.43 13.48
CA THR A 279 17.92 -16.17 13.12
C THR A 279 17.12 -15.42 12.04
N ALA A 280 16.89 -14.12 12.20
CA ALA A 280 16.26 -13.28 11.18
C ALA A 280 17.02 -13.31 9.84
N PHE A 281 18.36 -13.24 9.86
CA PHE A 281 19.18 -13.35 8.65
C PHE A 281 19.05 -14.74 7.98
N GLN A 282 18.98 -15.82 8.76
CA GLN A 282 18.74 -17.16 8.22
C GLN A 282 17.34 -17.31 7.62
N GLU A 283 16.32 -16.67 8.20
CA GLU A 283 14.96 -16.65 7.67
C GLU A 283 14.89 -15.88 6.35
N ILE A 284 15.41 -14.65 6.31
CA ILE A 284 15.53 -13.84 5.08
C ILE A 284 16.29 -14.60 3.99
N LYS A 285 17.35 -15.33 4.34
CA LYS A 285 18.11 -16.16 3.39
C LYS A 285 17.29 -17.32 2.83
N LYS A 286 16.44 -17.97 3.65
CA LYS A 286 15.51 -19.02 3.19
C LYS A 286 14.41 -18.44 2.30
N GLU A 287 13.83 -17.30 2.69
CA GLU A 287 12.80 -16.61 1.90
C GLU A 287 13.34 -16.16 0.55
N LYS A 288 14.55 -15.58 0.50
CA LYS A 288 15.23 -15.22 -0.74
C LYS A 288 15.38 -16.41 -1.68
N ALA A 289 15.83 -17.56 -1.18
CA ALA A 289 15.97 -18.77 -1.99
C ALA A 289 14.62 -19.30 -2.52
N LEU A 290 13.54 -19.20 -1.73
CA LEU A 290 12.18 -19.53 -2.19
C LEU A 290 11.67 -18.55 -3.25
N SER A 291 11.97 -17.25 -3.11
CA SER A 291 11.62 -16.21 -4.07
C SER A 291 12.39 -16.37 -5.38
N GLU A 292 13.68 -16.64 -5.32
CA GLU A 292 14.53 -16.96 -6.49
C GLU A 292 14.00 -18.19 -7.25
N LYS A 293 13.59 -19.25 -6.54
CA LYS A 293 12.95 -20.41 -7.16
C LYS A 293 11.63 -20.04 -7.85
N LYS A 294 10.74 -19.30 -7.18
CA LYS A 294 9.47 -18.84 -7.78
C LYS A 294 9.71 -17.98 -9.03
N ASN A 295 10.70 -17.10 -9.01
CA ASN A 295 11.10 -16.30 -10.16
C ASN A 295 11.65 -17.17 -11.31
N TYR A 296 12.41 -18.22 -11.01
CA TYR A 296 12.88 -19.17 -12.03
C TYR A 296 11.70 -19.91 -12.69
N ASP A 297 10.79 -20.45 -11.90
CA ASP A 297 9.58 -21.14 -12.37
C ASP A 297 8.68 -20.18 -13.20
N PHE A 298 8.54 -18.92 -12.77
CA PHE A 298 7.82 -17.87 -13.49
C PHE A 298 8.47 -17.54 -14.84
N ASN A 299 9.81 -17.38 -14.90
CA ASN A 299 10.53 -17.13 -16.15
C ASN A 299 10.34 -18.28 -17.15
N ILE A 300 10.37 -19.54 -16.71
CA ILE A 300 10.08 -20.70 -17.56
C ILE A 300 8.66 -20.61 -18.13
N LEU A 301 7.68 -20.30 -17.28
CA LEU A 301 6.28 -20.18 -17.71
C LEU A 301 6.09 -19.00 -18.68
N GLN A 302 6.74 -17.86 -18.44
CA GLN A 302 6.72 -16.69 -19.32
C GLN A 302 7.29 -17.01 -20.71
N VAL A 303 8.43 -17.71 -20.79
CA VAL A 303 9.00 -18.20 -22.06
C VAL A 303 8.05 -19.18 -22.76
N LYS A 304 7.34 -20.03 -22.02
CA LYS A 304 6.33 -20.94 -22.59
C LYS A 304 5.12 -20.18 -23.15
N ILE A 305 4.64 -19.16 -22.43
CA ILE A 305 3.55 -18.29 -22.89
C ILE A 305 3.96 -17.56 -24.17
N GLN A 306 5.15 -16.94 -24.21
CA GLN A 306 5.65 -16.25 -25.41
C GLN A 306 5.70 -17.17 -26.63
N LYS A 307 6.18 -18.41 -26.48
CA LYS A 307 6.18 -19.41 -27.57
C LYS A 307 4.76 -19.69 -28.07
N LEU A 308 3.81 -19.97 -27.18
CA LEU A 308 2.41 -20.22 -27.53
C LEU A 308 1.73 -19.00 -28.17
N THR A 309 2.07 -17.78 -27.74
CA THR A 309 1.59 -16.55 -28.39
C THR A 309 2.10 -16.46 -29.82
N THR A 310 3.40 -16.65 -30.06
CA THR A 310 3.96 -16.64 -31.43
C THR A 310 3.40 -17.77 -32.30
N GLU A 311 3.09 -18.93 -31.72
CA GLU A 311 2.45 -20.04 -32.44
C GLU A 311 1.01 -19.69 -32.84
N ASN A 312 0.22 -19.12 -31.92
CA ASN A 312 -1.14 -18.62 -32.21
C ASN A 312 -1.14 -17.50 -33.27
N GLU A 313 -0.18 -16.57 -33.22
CA GLU A 313 -0.03 -15.52 -34.24
C GLU A 313 0.26 -16.11 -35.62
N ASN A 314 1.17 -17.11 -35.70
CA ASN A 314 1.46 -17.83 -36.93
C ASN A 314 0.24 -18.60 -37.47
N LEU A 315 -0.52 -19.27 -36.60
CA LEU A 315 -1.75 -19.97 -36.97
C LEU A 315 -2.83 -18.99 -37.46
N ALA A 316 -3.00 -17.85 -36.80
CA ALA A 316 -3.94 -16.79 -37.23
C ALA A 316 -3.56 -16.20 -38.61
N LEU A 317 -2.27 -16.06 -38.90
CA LEU A 317 -1.79 -15.67 -40.23
C LEU A 317 -2.09 -16.76 -41.28
N GLN A 318 -1.89 -18.04 -40.97
CA GLN A 318 -2.24 -19.14 -41.87
C GLN A 318 -3.75 -19.18 -42.16
N VAL A 319 -4.60 -19.02 -41.15
CA VAL A 319 -6.07 -18.94 -41.31
C VAL A 319 -6.43 -17.81 -42.26
N ARG A 320 -5.90 -16.59 -42.06
CA ARG A 320 -6.15 -15.44 -42.95
C ARG A 320 -5.74 -15.69 -44.40
N ILE A 321 -4.61 -16.36 -44.62
CA ILE A 321 -4.15 -16.73 -45.98
C ILE A 321 -5.10 -17.76 -46.61
N LEU A 322 -5.58 -18.74 -45.83
CA LEU A 322 -6.55 -19.73 -46.30
C LEU A 322 -7.93 -19.10 -46.60
N GLU A 323 -8.40 -18.17 -45.78
CA GLU A 323 -9.62 -17.38 -46.03
C GLU A 323 -9.50 -16.56 -47.32
N GLN A 324 -8.38 -15.88 -47.53
CA GLN A 324 -8.13 -15.12 -48.76
C GLN A 324 -8.10 -16.04 -50.00
N ASN A 325 -7.45 -17.20 -49.90
CA ASN A 325 -7.43 -18.21 -50.97
C ASN A 325 -8.82 -18.78 -51.25
N LEU A 326 -9.63 -19.02 -50.21
CA LEU A 326 -11.01 -19.46 -50.34
C LEU A 326 -11.88 -18.40 -51.04
N HIS A 327 -11.77 -17.13 -50.65
CA HIS A 327 -12.45 -16.02 -51.32
C HIS A 327 -12.06 -15.88 -52.79
N ALA A 328 -10.76 -16.02 -53.11
CA ALA A 328 -10.30 -16.03 -54.50
C ALA A 328 -10.93 -17.18 -55.30
N LYS A 329 -10.93 -18.40 -54.75
CA LYS A 329 -11.55 -19.58 -55.40
C LYS A 329 -13.06 -19.46 -55.57
N LEU A 330 -13.78 -18.91 -54.58
CA LEU A 330 -15.22 -18.64 -54.69
C LEU A 330 -15.51 -17.56 -55.75
N SER A 331 -14.66 -16.53 -55.86
CA SER A 331 -14.76 -15.51 -56.91
C SER A 331 -14.57 -16.12 -58.30
N ASP A 332 -13.52 -16.93 -58.48
CA ASP A 332 -13.24 -17.60 -59.76
C ASP A 332 -14.33 -18.62 -60.14
N GLN A 333 -14.85 -19.38 -59.18
CA GLN A 333 -15.99 -20.27 -59.39
C GLN A 333 -17.25 -19.49 -59.79
N THR A 334 -17.48 -18.31 -59.19
CA THR A 334 -18.62 -17.43 -59.53
C THR A 334 -18.47 -16.89 -60.95
N LYS A 335 -17.28 -16.44 -61.37
CA LYS A 335 -16.99 -16.02 -62.75
C LYS A 335 -17.27 -17.16 -63.74
N ALA A 336 -16.71 -18.35 -63.48
CA ALA A 336 -16.90 -19.53 -64.33
C ALA A 336 -18.38 -19.96 -64.42
N ALA A 337 -19.15 -19.83 -63.34
CA ALA A 337 -20.59 -20.10 -63.34
C ALA A 337 -21.39 -19.07 -64.17
N VAL A 338 -21.00 -17.78 -64.12
CA VAL A 338 -21.60 -16.72 -64.94
C VAL A 338 -21.26 -16.93 -66.42
N GLU A 339 -20.00 -17.22 -66.75
CA GLU A 339 -19.54 -17.55 -68.11
C GLU A 339 -20.27 -18.79 -68.65
N GLY A 340 -20.37 -19.86 -67.86
CA GLY A 340 -21.17 -21.03 -68.19
C GLY A 340 -22.64 -20.70 -68.47
N SER A 341 -23.24 -19.80 -67.68
CA SER A 341 -24.61 -19.32 -67.92
C SER A 341 -24.74 -18.52 -69.24
N LYS A 342 -23.73 -17.73 -69.62
CA LYS A 342 -23.69 -17.03 -70.92
C LYS A 342 -23.65 -18.04 -72.08
N VAL A 343 -22.70 -18.97 -72.05
CA VAL A 343 -22.54 -20.01 -73.08
C VAL A 343 -23.78 -20.89 -73.21
N ILE A 344 -24.45 -21.25 -72.10
CA ILE A 344 -25.73 -21.98 -72.14
C ILE A 344 -26.81 -21.17 -72.87
N LYS A 345 -26.96 -19.87 -72.57
CA LYS A 345 -27.92 -18.98 -73.25
C LYS A 345 -27.61 -18.81 -74.74
N GLU A 346 -26.34 -18.74 -75.12
CA GLU A 346 -25.89 -18.72 -76.51
C GLU A 346 -26.21 -20.03 -77.23
N CYS A 347 -25.90 -21.17 -76.61
CA CYS A 347 -26.29 -22.49 -77.14
C CYS A 347 -27.81 -22.64 -77.29
N GLU A 348 -28.61 -22.08 -76.37
CA GLU A 348 -30.08 -22.04 -76.50
C GLU A 348 -30.55 -21.15 -77.66
N LYS A 349 -29.97 -19.97 -77.86
CA LYS A 349 -30.24 -19.10 -79.02
C LYS A 349 -29.89 -19.83 -80.32
N LEU A 350 -28.69 -20.39 -80.41
CA LEU A 350 -28.21 -21.12 -81.59
C LEU A 350 -29.07 -22.36 -81.89
N LYS A 351 -29.55 -23.06 -80.86
CA LYS A 351 -30.48 -24.19 -80.97
C LYS A 351 -31.88 -23.76 -81.43
N LYS A 352 -32.33 -22.54 -81.15
CA LYS A 352 -33.58 -21.97 -81.73
C LYS A 352 -33.38 -21.69 -83.22
N ILE A 353 -32.32 -20.95 -83.57
CA ILE A 353 -31.97 -20.63 -84.97
C ILE A 353 -31.82 -21.93 -85.80
N LEU A 354 -31.13 -22.95 -85.28
CA LEU A 354 -30.98 -24.23 -85.97
C LEU A 354 -32.31 -24.97 -86.17
N LYS A 355 -33.25 -24.90 -85.21
CA LYS A 355 -34.61 -25.44 -85.38
C LYS A 355 -35.39 -24.67 -86.44
N GLU A 356 -35.29 -23.34 -86.47
CA GLU A 356 -35.97 -22.50 -87.46
C GLU A 356 -35.41 -22.73 -88.87
N ALA A 357 -34.09 -22.84 -89.01
CA ALA A 357 -33.42 -23.25 -90.25
C ALA A 357 -33.86 -24.66 -90.70
N ALA A 358 -33.93 -25.64 -89.78
CA ALA A 358 -34.43 -26.98 -90.11
C ALA A 358 -35.91 -26.98 -90.54
N ILE A 359 -36.74 -26.07 -90.01
CA ILE A 359 -38.12 -25.87 -90.46
C ILE A 359 -38.16 -25.20 -91.84
N ALA A 360 -37.32 -24.20 -92.09
CA ALA A 360 -37.22 -23.54 -93.40
C ALA A 360 -36.76 -24.49 -94.50
N VAL A 361 -35.74 -25.32 -94.24
CA VAL A 361 -35.28 -26.38 -95.17
C VAL A 361 -36.40 -27.41 -95.43
N LYS A 362 -37.14 -27.84 -94.39
CA LYS A 362 -38.31 -28.72 -94.58
C LYS A 362 -39.44 -28.08 -95.38
N ALA A 363 -39.64 -26.76 -95.26
CA ALA A 363 -40.61 -26.03 -96.07
C ALA A 363 -40.14 -25.92 -97.54
N ALA A 364 -38.85 -25.67 -97.77
CA ALA A 364 -38.25 -25.65 -99.10
C ALA A 364 -38.36 -27.01 -99.82
N LEU A 365 -38.12 -28.12 -99.12
CA LEU A 365 -38.26 -29.47 -99.70
C LEU A 365 -39.73 -29.81 -100.05
N LYS A 366 -40.71 -29.31 -99.27
CA LYS A 366 -42.13 -29.46 -99.60
C LYS A 366 -42.58 -28.60 -100.78
N LEU A 367 -41.95 -27.44 -100.97
CA LEU A 367 -42.18 -26.62 -102.17
C LEU A 367 -41.75 -27.34 -103.45
N ASP A 368 -40.70 -28.16 -103.39
CA ASP A 368 -40.25 -29.01 -104.50
C ASP A 368 -41.28 -30.10 -104.83
N GLU A 369 -41.94 -30.69 -103.82
CA GLU A 369 -43.07 -31.62 -104.00
C GLU A 369 -44.33 -30.93 -104.56
N TRP A 370 -44.58 -29.66 -104.23
CA TRP A 370 -45.78 -28.92 -104.64
C TRP A 370 -45.66 -28.21 -105.99
N ALA A 371 -44.44 -27.94 -106.47
CA ALA A 371 -44.18 -27.40 -107.81
C ALA A 371 -44.75 -28.28 -108.94
N SER A 372 -45.02 -29.57 -108.67
CA SER A 372 -45.67 -30.48 -109.60
C SER A 372 -47.19 -30.27 -109.77
N MET A 373 -47.88 -29.52 -108.90
CA MET A 373 -49.35 -29.60 -108.77
C MET A 373 -50.12 -28.27 -108.95
N ASP A 374 -49.58 -27.10 -108.57
CA ASP A 374 -50.27 -25.80 -108.74
C ASP A 374 -49.27 -24.60 -108.73
N PRO A 375 -49.02 -23.94 -109.88
CA PRO A 375 -48.02 -22.85 -109.98
C PRO A 375 -48.43 -21.57 -109.24
N THR A 376 -49.71 -21.41 -108.87
CA THR A 376 -50.19 -20.18 -108.22
C THR A 376 -49.90 -20.16 -106.72
N LYS A 377 -49.88 -21.34 -106.08
CA LYS A 377 -49.47 -21.50 -104.68
C LYS A 377 -47.97 -21.38 -104.49
N GLU A 378 -47.20 -21.89 -105.45
CA GLU A 378 -45.73 -21.85 -105.43
C GLU A 378 -45.20 -20.44 -105.12
N VAL A 379 -45.74 -19.40 -105.77
CA VAL A 379 -45.28 -18.01 -105.60
C VAL A 379 -45.54 -17.48 -104.18
N MET A 380 -46.71 -17.74 -103.61
CA MET A 380 -47.10 -17.29 -102.27
C MET A 380 -46.28 -17.99 -101.18
N ASP A 381 -46.17 -19.31 -101.26
CA ASP A 381 -45.42 -20.10 -100.28
C ASP A 381 -43.90 -19.90 -100.40
N ARG A 382 -43.39 -19.62 -101.62
CA ARG A 382 -42.01 -19.17 -101.85
C ARG A 382 -41.73 -17.81 -101.21
N GLN A 383 -42.68 -16.87 -101.25
CA GLN A 383 -42.55 -15.57 -100.57
C GLN A 383 -42.52 -15.72 -99.04
N LEU A 384 -43.36 -16.61 -98.49
CA LEU A 384 -43.36 -16.98 -97.06
C LEU A 384 -42.05 -17.68 -96.64
N LEU A 385 -41.49 -18.55 -97.48
CA LEU A 385 -40.18 -19.15 -97.26
C LEU A 385 -39.08 -18.08 -97.27
N LEU A 386 -39.13 -17.16 -98.23
CA LEU A 386 -38.11 -16.10 -98.38
C LEU A 386 -38.12 -15.15 -97.19
N SER A 387 -39.29 -14.75 -96.68
CA SER A 387 -39.39 -13.94 -95.46
C SER A 387 -38.88 -14.70 -94.24
N ARG A 388 -39.19 -15.99 -94.11
CA ARG A 388 -38.70 -16.82 -93.00
C ARG A 388 -37.19 -17.03 -93.03
N LEU A 389 -36.59 -17.13 -94.21
CA LEU A 389 -35.13 -17.15 -94.39
C LEU A 389 -34.50 -15.78 -94.07
N LEU A 390 -35.17 -14.68 -94.43
CA LEU A 390 -34.76 -13.32 -94.07
C LEU A 390 -34.78 -13.10 -92.55
N ASP A 391 -35.79 -13.63 -91.85
CA ASP A 391 -35.88 -13.59 -90.39
C ASP A 391 -34.73 -14.35 -89.73
N ILE A 392 -34.41 -15.56 -90.22
CA ILE A 392 -33.28 -16.37 -89.73
C ILE A 392 -31.94 -15.62 -89.92
N LEU A 393 -31.73 -15.00 -91.09
CA LEU A 393 -30.53 -14.20 -91.36
C LEU A 393 -30.47 -12.93 -90.48
N SER A 394 -31.62 -12.33 -90.18
CA SER A 394 -31.72 -11.16 -89.31
C SER A 394 -31.40 -11.51 -87.85
N GLN A 395 -31.98 -12.60 -87.33
CA GLN A 395 -31.67 -13.12 -86.00
C GLN A 395 -30.18 -13.48 -85.85
N TYR A 396 -29.58 -14.12 -86.86
CA TYR A 396 -28.14 -14.44 -86.85
C TYR A 396 -27.28 -13.16 -86.79
N ARG A 397 -27.61 -12.15 -87.60
CA ARG A 397 -26.93 -10.84 -87.63
C ARG A 397 -27.16 -10.00 -86.37
N GLU A 398 -28.17 -10.30 -85.56
CA GLU A 398 -28.38 -9.70 -84.24
C GLU A 398 -27.59 -10.42 -83.15
N MET A 399 -27.46 -11.75 -83.24
CA MET A 399 -26.60 -12.55 -82.37
C MET A 399 -25.12 -12.16 -82.50
N GLU A 400 -24.61 -12.02 -83.72
CA GLU A 400 -23.25 -11.53 -84.02
C GLU A 400 -22.98 -10.12 -83.45
N ARG A 401 -23.98 -9.24 -83.44
CA ARG A 401 -23.87 -7.90 -82.84
C ARG A 401 -23.91 -7.91 -81.31
N ALA A 402 -24.55 -8.91 -80.69
CA ALA A 402 -24.66 -9.00 -79.23
C ALA A 402 -23.32 -9.35 -78.56
N GLU A 403 -22.44 -10.09 -79.23
CA GLU A 403 -21.14 -10.51 -78.69
C GLU A 403 -20.15 -9.34 -78.51
N SER A 404 -20.36 -8.20 -79.17
CA SER A 404 -19.37 -7.11 -79.25
C SER A 404 -19.63 -5.88 -78.35
N ILE A 405 -20.72 -5.83 -77.56
CA ILE A 405 -21.12 -4.60 -76.83
C ILE A 405 -21.32 -4.75 -75.31
N ASP A 406 -21.14 -5.96 -74.75
CA ASP A 406 -21.48 -6.28 -73.35
C ASP A 406 -20.50 -5.71 -72.30
N THR A 407 -19.44 -5.01 -72.71
CA THR A 407 -18.36 -4.51 -71.83
C THR A 407 -18.43 -3.01 -71.51
N LEU A 408 -19.43 -2.28 -72.03
CA LEU A 408 -19.66 -0.86 -71.70
C LEU A 408 -21.03 -0.63 -71.06
N ALA A 409 -21.16 -1.07 -69.80
CA ALA A 409 -22.19 -0.56 -68.92
C ALA A 409 -22.06 0.97 -68.83
N SER A 410 -23.15 1.70 -69.05
CA SER A 410 -23.16 3.17 -69.03
C SER A 410 -22.87 3.71 -67.62
N PHE A 411 -21.60 4.07 -67.37
CA PHE A 411 -21.13 4.61 -66.08
C PHE A 411 -21.90 5.86 -65.63
N GLY A 412 -22.47 6.64 -66.56
CA GLY A 412 -23.26 7.84 -66.29
C GLY A 412 -24.59 7.63 -65.54
N ARG A 413 -24.99 6.38 -65.25
CA ARG A 413 -26.15 6.09 -64.37
C ARG A 413 -25.80 5.73 -62.93
N VAL A 414 -24.56 5.36 -62.62
CA VAL A 414 -24.17 4.87 -61.29
C VAL A 414 -23.47 5.94 -60.45
N TYR A 415 -22.78 6.89 -61.09
CA TYR A 415 -22.04 7.98 -60.44
C TYR A 415 -22.50 9.35 -60.97
N GLU A 416 -22.15 10.44 -60.29
CA GLU A 416 -22.30 11.81 -60.82
C GLU A 416 -20.99 12.35 -61.37
N GLU A 417 -21.11 13.23 -62.35
CA GLU A 417 -20.00 13.89 -63.02
C GLU A 417 -19.40 14.95 -62.06
N GLY A 418 -18.35 14.54 -61.34
CA GLY A 418 -17.67 15.35 -60.32
C GLY A 418 -17.07 14.57 -59.14
N ASP A 419 -17.51 13.33 -58.89
CA ASP A 419 -17.18 12.58 -57.66
C ASP A 419 -15.96 11.61 -57.77
N LEU A 420 -15.18 11.68 -58.85
CA LEU A 420 -14.00 10.84 -59.12
C LEU A 420 -14.21 9.30 -59.02
N GLY A 421 -15.44 8.82 -58.84
CA GLY A 421 -15.82 7.40 -58.82
C GLY A 421 -15.86 6.74 -57.43
N PHE A 422 -15.89 7.50 -56.33
CA PHE A 422 -15.81 6.92 -54.98
C PHE A 422 -17.18 6.59 -54.34
N MET A 423 -18.28 7.26 -54.68
CA MET A 423 -19.60 6.98 -54.11
C MET A 423 -20.68 6.64 -55.16
N PRO A 424 -21.19 5.38 -55.21
CA PRO A 424 -22.29 5.02 -56.10
C PRO A 424 -23.64 5.56 -55.60
N LYS A 425 -24.51 5.98 -56.52
CA LYS A 425 -25.83 6.57 -56.24
C LYS A 425 -26.73 5.64 -55.39
N PRO A 426 -27.32 6.13 -54.28
CA PRO A 426 -28.30 5.35 -53.53
C PRO A 426 -29.59 5.16 -54.34
N ILE A 427 -30.01 3.91 -54.51
CA ILE A 427 -31.18 3.54 -55.32
C ILE A 427 -32.48 3.85 -54.56
N GLY A 428 -32.99 5.07 -54.73
CA GLY A 428 -34.31 5.47 -54.26
C GLY A 428 -35.42 4.73 -55.02
N LYS A 429 -36.06 3.75 -54.38
CA LYS A 429 -37.25 3.08 -54.92
C LYS A 429 -38.42 4.06 -54.99
N LYS A 430 -38.87 4.40 -56.20
CA LYS A 430 -40.13 5.12 -56.41
C LYS A 430 -41.30 4.16 -56.18
N SER A 431 -42.04 4.34 -55.09
CA SER A 431 -43.43 3.87 -55.01
C SER A 431 -44.34 4.92 -55.64
N ALA A 432 -45.37 4.50 -56.37
CA ALA A 432 -46.28 5.40 -57.07
C ALA A 432 -47.66 5.43 -56.38
N VAL A 433 -48.02 6.62 -55.91
CA VAL A 433 -49.39 7.20 -55.93
C VAL A 433 -50.53 6.41 -55.25
N LEU A 434 -51.08 6.99 -54.18
CA LEU A 434 -52.46 7.53 -54.22
C LEU A 434 -52.60 8.71 -53.25
N ALA A 435 -53.61 9.56 -53.45
CA ALA A 435 -53.77 10.85 -52.77
C ALA A 435 -55.17 11.04 -52.19
N THR A 436 -55.30 11.76 -51.06
CA THR A 436 -56.49 12.57 -50.70
C THR A 436 -56.23 13.57 -49.54
N THR A 437 -56.32 14.86 -49.84
CA THR A 437 -57.02 15.95 -49.11
C THR A 437 -57.00 16.12 -47.56
N SER A 438 -56.32 17.19 -47.11
CA SER A 438 -56.76 18.28 -46.18
C SER A 438 -57.27 18.05 -44.73
N LEU A 439 -56.47 18.51 -43.74
CA LEU A 439 -56.72 19.54 -42.67
C LEU A 439 -58.07 19.58 -41.87
N PRO A 440 -58.10 20.14 -40.63
CA PRO A 440 -57.17 20.07 -39.48
C PRO A 440 -57.90 19.96 -38.09
N SER A 441 -57.23 20.34 -36.98
CA SER A 441 -57.72 20.52 -35.58
C SER A 441 -57.73 19.24 -34.69
N LYS A 442 -57.49 19.29 -33.37
CA LYS A 442 -57.23 20.40 -32.41
C LYS A 442 -56.62 19.82 -31.09
N GLU A 443 -55.91 20.65 -30.30
CA GLU A 443 -55.70 20.54 -28.83
C GLU A 443 -54.95 19.27 -28.28
N ASP A 444 -54.15 19.30 -27.20
CA ASP A 444 -53.58 20.44 -26.45
C ASP A 444 -52.31 20.06 -25.64
N VAL A 445 -51.48 21.08 -25.38
CA VAL A 445 -50.70 21.33 -24.14
C VAL A 445 -50.16 20.13 -23.31
N LYS A 446 -48.83 19.97 -23.24
CA LYS A 446 -48.05 20.54 -22.10
C LYS A 446 -46.55 20.62 -22.37
N ALA A 447 -45.99 21.82 -22.19
CA ALA A 447 -44.54 22.05 -22.18
C ALA A 447 -43.98 21.95 -20.75
N VAL A 448 -42.75 21.47 -20.63
CA VAL A 448 -41.81 21.88 -19.58
C VAL A 448 -40.52 22.30 -20.28
N LYS A 449 -40.09 23.54 -20.04
CA LYS A 449 -38.83 24.08 -20.57
C LYS A 449 -37.66 23.60 -19.73
N GLY A 450 -36.55 23.26 -20.39
CA GLY A 450 -35.24 23.06 -19.79
C GLY A 450 -34.18 23.46 -20.82
N SER A 451 -33.69 24.69 -20.69
CA SER A 451 -32.70 25.40 -21.51
C SER A 451 -31.71 24.55 -22.32
N GLU A 452 -31.60 24.88 -23.61
CA GLU A 452 -30.44 24.55 -24.46
C GLU A 452 -29.22 25.37 -24.04
N GLU A 453 -28.05 24.75 -23.99
CA GLU A 453 -26.79 25.44 -24.33
C GLU A 453 -26.24 24.80 -25.61
N THR A 454 -25.94 25.65 -26.59
CA THR A 454 -25.38 25.24 -27.87
C THR A 454 -23.86 25.34 -27.82
N SER A 455 -23.16 24.23 -28.08
CA SER A 455 -21.74 24.29 -28.44
C SER A 455 -21.42 23.33 -29.58
N VAL A 456 -20.60 23.83 -30.50
CA VAL A 456 -20.25 23.21 -31.77
C VAL A 456 -19.18 22.15 -31.55
N VAL A 457 -19.35 20.95 -32.11
CA VAL A 457 -18.24 19.99 -32.24
C VAL A 457 -18.09 19.57 -33.69
N SER A 458 -17.02 20.07 -34.32
CA SER A 458 -16.59 19.64 -35.64
C SER A 458 -15.81 18.33 -35.57
N THR A 459 -16.17 17.41 -36.46
CA THR A 459 -15.28 16.49 -37.19
C THR A 459 -14.03 15.92 -36.50
N ALA A 460 -14.13 14.64 -36.13
CA ALA A 460 -13.14 13.58 -36.35
C ALA A 460 -11.63 13.92 -36.22
N SER A 461 -11.03 13.51 -35.11
CA SER A 461 -9.58 13.34 -34.98
C SER A 461 -9.14 12.00 -35.58
N LEU A 462 -8.24 12.02 -36.57
CA LEU A 462 -7.60 10.82 -37.13
C LEU A 462 -6.36 10.45 -36.30
N GLY A 463 -6.30 9.22 -35.82
CA GLY A 463 -5.20 8.73 -35.00
C GLY A 463 -4.06 8.04 -35.76
N SER A 464 -2.88 8.07 -35.12
CA SER A 464 -1.81 7.07 -35.21
C SER A 464 -0.94 6.98 -36.48
N ILE A 465 0.21 7.67 -36.43
CA ILE A 465 1.49 7.12 -36.93
C ILE A 465 2.50 7.23 -35.78
N LYS A 466 3.01 6.08 -35.28
CA LYS A 466 4.11 6.02 -34.31
C LYS A 466 5.43 5.84 -35.08
N THR A 467 6.40 6.71 -34.84
CA THR A 467 7.79 6.57 -35.31
C THR A 467 8.72 6.15 -34.17
N ILE A 468 9.83 5.50 -34.54
CA ILE A 468 10.74 4.77 -33.66
C ILE A 468 11.78 5.72 -33.02
N PRO A 469 12.07 5.60 -31.71
CA PRO A 469 13.25 6.22 -31.11
C PRO A 469 14.47 5.28 -31.20
N SER A 470 15.59 5.79 -31.72
CA SER A 470 16.81 5.03 -31.98
C SER A 470 17.69 4.82 -30.74
N ILE A 471 18.37 3.67 -30.71
CA ILE A 471 19.34 3.26 -29.70
C ILE A 471 20.65 4.08 -29.79
N LYS A 472 21.21 4.47 -28.63
CA LYS A 472 22.65 4.66 -28.44
C LYS A 472 23.10 3.97 -27.14
N LEU A 473 24.36 3.53 -27.11
CA LEU A 473 24.90 2.54 -26.18
C LEU A 473 26.14 3.08 -25.42
N ILE A 474 26.24 2.75 -24.11
CA ILE A 474 27.47 2.59 -23.30
C ILE A 474 28.22 3.91 -22.94
N PRO A 475 29.02 4.05 -21.84
CA PRO A 475 29.29 3.18 -20.66
C PRO A 475 28.87 3.78 -19.27
N PRO A 476 29.03 3.04 -18.15
CA PRO A 476 28.66 3.49 -16.80
C PRO A 476 29.77 4.27 -16.05
N LEU A 477 29.38 5.02 -15.01
CA LEU A 477 30.32 5.67 -14.08
C LEU A 477 29.94 5.45 -12.60
N THR A 478 30.70 4.55 -11.96
CA THR A 478 31.23 4.64 -10.59
C THR A 478 30.32 5.03 -9.41
N GLU A 479 29.96 4.03 -8.59
CA GLU A 479 29.62 4.24 -7.17
C GLU A 479 30.87 4.70 -6.37
N PRO A 480 30.74 5.61 -5.39
CA PRO A 480 31.81 5.89 -4.44
C PRO A 480 31.97 4.75 -3.41
N PRO A 481 33.20 4.39 -3.00
CA PRO A 481 33.44 3.20 -2.18
C PRO A 481 33.07 3.39 -0.71
N LEU A 482 32.58 2.30 -0.11
CA LEU A 482 32.39 2.16 1.33
C LEU A 482 33.74 2.17 2.07
N MET A 483 33.78 2.81 3.24
CA MET A 483 34.96 2.78 4.11
C MET A 483 35.15 1.39 4.74
N PRO A 484 36.38 0.85 4.81
CA PRO A 484 36.65 -0.36 5.58
C PRO A 484 36.66 -0.07 7.09
N LYS A 485 36.15 -1.03 7.86
CA LYS A 485 36.44 -1.14 9.30
C LYS A 485 37.58 -2.14 9.48
N ASP A 486 38.64 -1.73 10.15
CA ASP A 486 39.60 -2.57 10.89
C ASP A 486 40.12 -1.69 12.04
N SER A 487 39.71 -1.96 13.29
CA SER A 487 40.34 -2.89 14.24
C SER A 487 41.53 -2.26 14.99
N LEU A 488 41.39 -2.13 16.30
CA LEU A 488 42.45 -1.71 17.23
C LEU A 488 43.65 -2.66 17.18
N PRO A 489 44.85 -2.16 17.51
CA PRO A 489 45.60 -2.81 18.59
C PRO A 489 46.02 -1.86 19.72
N SER A 490 46.42 -2.48 20.82
CA SER A 490 46.67 -1.90 22.14
C SER A 490 48.03 -1.21 22.32
N PHE A 491 48.11 -0.38 23.38
CA PHE A 491 49.28 -0.15 24.25
C PHE A 491 50.67 -0.60 23.77
N ILE A 492 51.62 0.34 23.71
CA ILE A 492 52.81 0.35 24.57
C ILE A 492 53.42 1.76 24.61
N THR A 493 54.13 2.04 25.70
CA THR A 493 54.80 3.31 26.03
C THR A 493 55.97 3.64 25.09
N SER A 494 56.23 4.93 24.83
CA SER A 494 57.51 5.58 25.16
C SER A 494 57.53 7.08 24.83
N THR A 495 58.42 7.80 25.51
CA THR A 495 58.67 9.25 25.44
C THR A 495 59.37 9.71 24.15
N LYS A 496 59.06 10.91 23.66
CA LYS A 496 59.99 12.07 23.73
C LYS A 496 59.37 13.38 23.20
N SER A 497 59.92 14.48 23.71
CA SER A 497 59.58 15.87 23.38
C SER A 497 60.16 16.31 22.03
N SER A 498 59.40 17.14 21.30
CA SER A 498 59.97 18.19 20.45
C SER A 498 59.08 19.44 20.55
N VAL A 499 59.59 20.49 21.19
CA VAL A 499 58.98 21.82 21.18
C VAL A 499 59.25 22.48 19.83
N THR A 500 58.21 22.94 19.15
CA THR A 500 58.31 23.96 18.11
C THR A 500 57.34 25.08 18.44
N LEU A 501 57.90 26.23 18.78
CA LEU A 501 57.18 27.50 18.88
C LEU A 501 56.85 27.99 17.48
N SER A 502 55.59 28.33 17.24
CA SER A 502 55.18 29.25 16.19
C SER A 502 54.08 30.13 16.76
N GLU A 503 54.43 31.37 17.10
CA GLU A 503 53.45 32.42 17.35
C GLU A 503 52.86 32.81 15.99
N GLU A 504 51.55 32.60 15.81
CA GLU A 504 50.76 33.32 14.81
C GLU A 504 49.61 34.00 15.54
N GLU A 505 49.42 35.29 15.25
CA GLU A 505 48.49 36.17 15.94
C GLU A 505 47.03 35.84 15.60
N LEU A 506 46.13 36.15 16.53
CA LEU A 506 44.69 35.96 16.38
C LEU A 506 44.11 36.94 15.37
N GLU A 507 43.31 36.43 14.42
CA GLU A 507 42.17 37.20 13.90
C GLU A 507 40.98 37.00 14.86
N GLU A 508 40.60 38.07 15.58
CA GLU A 508 39.43 38.08 16.44
C GLU A 508 38.14 38.10 15.60
N ILE A 509 37.43 36.97 15.56
CA ILE A 509 36.06 36.90 15.03
C ILE A 509 35.08 37.17 16.19
N PRO A 510 34.15 38.13 16.08
CA PRO A 510 33.25 38.50 17.18
C PRO A 510 32.33 37.34 17.61
N GLU A 511 32.11 37.22 18.93
CA GLU A 511 31.44 36.06 19.56
C GLU A 511 29.99 35.80 19.14
N SER A 512 29.38 36.73 18.39
CA SER A 512 28.00 36.68 17.91
C SER A 512 27.75 35.67 16.79
N GLU A 513 28.78 35.22 16.06
CA GLU A 513 28.62 34.32 14.90
C GLU A 513 29.20 32.90 15.11
N MET A 514 29.86 32.63 16.23
CA MET A 514 30.42 31.29 16.50
C MET A 514 29.33 30.23 16.72
N SER A 515 29.42 29.14 15.97
CA SER A 515 28.59 27.94 16.16
C SER A 515 28.86 27.29 17.54
N ILE A 516 27.85 26.63 18.11
CA ILE A 516 27.93 25.98 19.44
C ILE A 516 29.12 25.00 19.51
N GLY A 517 29.46 24.32 18.40
CA GLY A 517 30.64 23.46 18.32
C GLY A 517 31.96 24.20 18.50
N GLN A 518 32.11 25.40 17.90
CA GLN A 518 33.30 26.22 18.04
C GLN A 518 33.45 26.78 19.47
N LYS A 519 32.33 27.13 20.12
CA LYS A 519 32.31 27.56 21.53
C LYS A 519 32.76 26.44 22.48
N LEU A 520 32.36 25.19 22.20
CA LEU A 520 32.81 24.01 22.95
C LEU A 520 34.30 23.70 22.72
N GLU A 521 34.80 23.82 21.49
CA GLU A 521 36.22 23.58 21.19
C GLU A 521 37.12 24.65 21.85
N ALA A 522 36.73 25.93 21.79
CA ALA A 522 37.44 27.03 22.46
C ALA A 522 37.46 26.85 23.99
N SER A 523 36.30 26.55 24.60
CA SER A 523 36.19 26.29 26.04
C SER A 523 37.06 25.09 26.48
N LYS A 524 37.11 24.03 25.66
CA LYS A 524 37.97 22.86 25.89
C LYS A 524 39.46 23.20 25.84
N VAL A 525 39.89 24.03 24.89
CA VAL A 525 41.29 24.52 24.81
C VAL A 525 41.63 25.39 26.03
N GLU A 526 40.72 26.25 26.47
CA GLU A 526 40.94 27.10 27.65
C GLU A 526 41.00 26.30 28.96
N ILE A 527 40.12 25.30 29.14
CA ILE A 527 40.19 24.35 30.26
C ILE A 527 41.53 23.59 30.26
N GLN A 528 41.99 23.12 29.10
CA GLN A 528 43.30 22.46 28.98
C GLN A 528 44.46 23.40 29.34
N LYS A 529 44.39 24.68 28.93
CA LYS A 529 45.38 25.72 29.28
C LYS A 529 45.39 26.04 30.78
N SER A 530 44.22 26.05 31.43
CA SER A 530 44.11 26.22 32.88
C SER A 530 44.72 25.04 33.63
N ILE A 531 44.35 23.81 33.27
CA ILE A 531 44.89 22.57 33.89
C ILE A 531 46.42 22.51 33.76
N LEU A 532 46.97 22.89 32.60
CA LEU A 532 48.43 22.92 32.39
C LEU A 532 49.13 23.96 33.28
N LYS A 533 48.51 25.13 33.48
CA LYS A 533 49.01 26.20 34.36
C LYS A 533 48.97 25.79 35.83
N ASP A 534 47.89 25.14 36.27
CA ASP A 534 47.77 24.63 37.64
C ASP A 534 48.76 23.48 37.92
N LEU A 535 49.01 22.62 36.92
CA LEU A 535 50.02 21.56 37.01
C LEU A 535 51.44 22.14 37.15
N GLN A 536 51.78 23.19 36.38
CA GLN A 536 53.05 23.90 36.52
C GLN A 536 53.19 24.58 37.88
N TYR A 537 52.12 25.21 38.39
CA TYR A 537 52.11 25.83 39.71
C TYR A 537 52.35 24.78 40.81
N SER A 538 51.66 23.63 40.73
CA SER A 538 51.83 22.50 41.64
C SER A 538 53.27 21.94 41.63
N GLN A 539 53.88 21.74 40.46
CA GLN A 539 55.29 21.32 40.37
C GLN A 539 56.26 22.35 40.96
N GLY A 540 56.00 23.65 40.76
CA GLY A 540 56.79 24.73 41.37
C GLY A 540 56.76 24.71 42.90
N VAL A 541 55.57 24.48 43.48
CA VAL A 541 55.40 24.34 44.94
C VAL A 541 56.12 23.09 45.48
N MET A 542 55.99 21.94 44.82
CA MET A 542 56.69 20.71 45.19
C MET A 542 58.23 20.87 45.19
N HIS A 543 58.80 21.50 44.16
CA HIS A 543 60.25 21.74 44.10
C HIS A 543 60.76 22.71 45.18
N SER A 544 59.93 23.64 45.66
CA SER A 544 60.29 24.52 46.77
C SER A 544 60.33 23.77 48.12
N GLN A 545 59.37 22.88 48.37
CA GLN A 545 59.32 22.07 49.59
C GLN A 545 60.51 21.10 49.68
N ILE A 546 60.90 20.47 48.57
CA ILE A 546 62.06 19.57 48.53
C ILE A 546 63.37 20.29 48.89
N LYS A 547 63.56 21.54 48.43
CA LYS A 547 64.73 22.36 48.82
C LYS A 547 64.74 22.66 50.32
N PHE A 548 63.63 23.13 50.89
CA PHE A 548 63.52 23.40 52.33
C PHE A 548 63.78 22.18 53.21
N THR A 549 63.38 20.98 52.78
CA THR A 549 63.69 19.75 53.52
C THR A 549 65.17 19.35 53.44
N SER A 550 65.86 19.68 52.34
CA SER A 550 67.29 19.36 52.17
C SER A 550 68.21 20.25 53.02
N GLU A 551 67.91 21.55 53.14
CA GLU A 551 68.72 22.48 53.96
C GLU A 551 68.63 22.14 55.45
N LYS A 552 67.47 21.64 55.93
CA LYS A 552 67.28 21.25 57.33
C LYS A 552 68.02 19.95 57.71
N ALA A 553 68.41 19.13 56.73
CA ALA A 553 69.16 17.89 56.96
C ALA A 553 70.68 18.13 57.13
N ILE A 554 71.21 19.24 56.62
CA ILE A 554 72.65 19.54 56.62
C ILE A 554 73.10 20.14 57.96
N THR A 555 72.22 20.85 58.68
CA THR A 555 72.54 21.50 59.97
C THR A 555 72.52 20.58 61.19
N SER A 556 72.14 19.30 61.04
CA SER A 556 71.98 18.34 62.15
C SER A 556 73.12 17.30 62.29
N LYS A 557 74.21 17.43 61.52
CA LYS A 557 75.38 16.53 61.59
C LYS A 557 76.68 17.29 61.90
N SER A 558 76.81 17.79 63.12
CA SER A 558 78.07 18.40 63.59
C SER A 558 78.28 18.32 65.12
N THR A 559 77.93 17.19 65.75
CA THR A 559 78.40 16.94 67.13
C THR A 559 78.52 15.45 67.45
N VAL A 560 79.63 15.11 68.10
CA VAL A 560 79.96 13.84 68.79
C VAL A 560 80.28 12.63 67.89
N ALA A 561 81.47 12.08 68.13
CA ALA A 561 81.99 10.80 67.65
C ALA A 561 82.83 10.16 68.77
N ILE A 562 83.24 8.88 68.58
CA ILE A 562 84.21 8.11 69.39
C ILE A 562 83.60 7.59 70.73
N LEU A 563 83.33 6.28 70.92
CA LEU A 563 84.32 5.19 71.10
C LEU A 563 83.78 3.78 70.73
N GLU A 564 84.72 2.90 70.33
CA GLU A 564 84.66 1.41 70.30
C GLU A 564 84.66 0.85 71.76
N GLU A 565 84.53 -0.43 72.14
CA GLU A 565 84.52 -1.80 71.53
C GLU A 565 83.21 -2.55 71.99
N GLY A 566 82.89 -3.84 71.80
CA GLY A 566 83.49 -5.04 71.17
C GLY A 566 82.74 -6.34 71.63
N GLU A 567 83.04 -7.50 71.03
CA GLU A 567 82.67 -8.91 71.40
C GLU A 567 81.14 -9.25 71.45
N ASP A 568 80.56 -10.12 70.60
CA ASP A 568 80.74 -11.59 70.36
C ASP A 568 80.19 -12.46 71.53
N GLU A 569 79.51 -13.61 71.36
CA GLU A 569 79.11 -14.43 70.18
C GLU A 569 77.91 -15.36 70.57
N GLU A 570 77.21 -15.95 69.59
CA GLU A 570 76.49 -17.26 69.64
C GLU A 570 75.41 -17.60 70.73
N HIS A 571 74.61 -18.67 70.64
CA HIS A 571 73.72 -19.14 69.55
C HIS A 571 72.62 -20.08 70.14
N GLU A 572 71.42 -20.06 69.57
CA GLU A 572 70.40 -21.15 69.54
C GLU A 572 69.69 -21.79 70.78
N LYS A 573 68.37 -22.00 70.55
CA LYS A 573 67.51 -23.18 70.87
C LYS A 573 66.72 -23.29 72.19
N GLY A 574 65.39 -23.39 71.98
CA GLY A 574 64.40 -24.13 72.77
C GLY A 574 63.41 -23.25 73.52
N LYS A 575 62.13 -23.58 73.70
CA LYS A 575 61.19 -24.59 73.17
C LYS A 575 59.93 -24.45 74.05
N GLU A 576 58.73 -24.59 73.45
CA GLU A 576 57.46 -24.98 74.09
C GLU A 576 56.74 -24.09 75.15
N LYS A 577 55.46 -23.82 74.83
CA LYS A 577 54.23 -23.88 75.67
C LYS A 577 54.02 -22.95 76.88
N SER A 578 52.92 -22.22 76.80
CA SER A 578 51.83 -22.15 77.80
C SER A 578 50.52 -22.02 77.02
N GLU A 579 49.58 -22.97 77.07
CA GLU A 579 48.61 -23.29 78.13
C GLU A 579 47.63 -22.14 78.45
N ALA A 580 46.36 -22.42 78.16
CA ALA A 580 45.22 -21.58 78.46
C ALA A 580 44.78 -21.79 79.92
N ILE A 581 44.26 -20.73 80.53
CA ILE A 581 43.57 -20.78 81.81
C ILE A 581 42.16 -20.24 81.56
N GLU A 582 41.17 -21.09 81.80
CA GLU A 582 39.74 -20.79 81.69
C GLU A 582 39.15 -21.12 83.07
N GLU A 583 38.66 -20.09 83.79
CA GLU A 583 38.05 -20.25 85.12
C GLU A 583 36.53 -20.01 85.04
N ASP A 584 35.77 -21.00 85.51
CA ASP A 584 34.33 -20.96 85.73
C ASP A 584 33.97 -20.04 86.91
N ILE A 585 33.03 -19.10 86.73
CA ILE A 585 32.19 -18.57 87.82
C ILE A 585 30.72 -18.48 87.37
N LYS A 586 29.83 -19.09 88.16
CA LYS A 586 28.36 -18.94 88.09
C LYS A 586 27.89 -17.82 89.03
N GLY A 587 26.76 -17.16 88.72
CA GLY A 587 25.88 -16.64 89.78
C GLY A 587 25.06 -15.37 89.50
N GLU A 588 23.73 -15.53 89.46
CA GLU A 588 22.67 -14.65 90.00
C GLU A 588 22.60 -13.12 89.75
N HIS A 589 21.56 -12.71 89.02
CA HIS A 589 20.48 -11.75 89.38
C HIS A 589 19.57 -11.58 88.12
N GLY A 590 18.29 -11.23 88.14
CA GLY A 590 17.35 -10.94 89.23
C GLY A 590 16.44 -9.74 88.87
N GLU A 591 15.13 -9.98 88.64
CA GLU A 591 14.01 -8.99 88.56
C GLU A 591 14.01 -7.98 87.37
N ALA A 592 12.88 -7.43 86.86
CA ALA A 592 11.45 -7.74 86.93
C ALA A 592 10.63 -6.90 85.89
N GLU A 593 9.42 -7.37 85.50
CA GLU A 593 8.25 -6.66 84.87
C GLU A 593 8.48 -5.85 83.55
N GLU A 594 7.55 -5.63 82.60
CA GLU A 594 6.07 -5.67 82.44
C GLU A 594 5.68 -6.52 81.19
N ARG A 595 4.57 -7.29 81.12
CA ARG A 595 3.15 -6.90 80.88
C ARG A 595 2.96 -5.94 79.68
N THR A 596 2.13 -6.18 78.65
CA THR A 596 1.07 -7.18 78.38
C THR A 596 0.85 -7.39 76.87
N GLU A 597 0.29 -8.55 76.51
CA GLU A 597 -0.39 -8.86 75.23
C GLU A 597 -1.73 -8.04 75.14
N ASP A 598 -2.57 -8.02 74.09
CA ASP A 598 -2.75 -8.83 72.87
C ASP A 598 -3.63 -8.05 71.84
N GLU A 599 -3.97 -8.68 70.68
CA GLU A 599 -5.15 -8.54 69.78
C GLU A 599 -6.04 -7.25 69.79
N GLY A 600 -6.67 -6.77 68.70
CA GLY A 600 -6.99 -7.36 67.40
C GLY A 600 -8.43 -7.01 66.97
N LYS A 601 -8.65 -6.70 65.67
CA LYS A 601 -9.94 -6.56 64.92
C LYS A 601 -10.88 -5.34 65.08
N GLU A 602 -11.16 -4.75 63.92
CA GLU A 602 -12.47 -4.41 63.29
C GLU A 602 -13.73 -4.19 64.17
N THR A 603 -14.41 -3.05 64.01
CA THR A 603 -15.71 -2.95 63.26
C THR A 603 -16.27 -1.52 63.15
N ALA A 604 -17.30 -1.38 62.32
CA ALA A 604 -17.92 -0.18 61.76
C ALA A 604 -18.57 0.86 62.70
N GLY A 605 -18.61 2.12 62.20
CA GLY A 605 -19.76 3.06 62.17
C GLY A 605 -20.50 3.45 63.45
N ASP A 606 -20.69 4.77 63.69
CA ASP A 606 -21.93 5.44 63.24
C ASP A 606 -21.86 6.99 63.25
N GLU A 607 -22.83 7.61 62.56
CA GLU A 607 -23.38 8.98 62.64
C GLU A 607 -22.68 10.10 63.48
N LYS A 608 -22.42 11.25 62.82
CA LYS A 608 -23.00 12.58 63.17
C LYS A 608 -22.63 13.75 62.24
N GLU A 609 -23.61 14.16 61.44
CA GLU A 609 -23.95 15.57 61.13
C GLU A 609 -25.17 15.95 62.01
N PRO A 610 -25.72 17.21 62.04
CA PRO A 610 -25.44 18.39 61.20
C PRO A 610 -25.27 19.72 61.99
N GLU A 611 -24.94 20.81 61.27
CA GLU A 611 -25.59 22.13 61.37
C GLU A 611 -25.06 23.10 60.27
N ASP A 612 -25.98 23.63 59.45
CA ASP A 612 -26.27 25.06 59.19
C ASP A 612 -25.10 26.09 59.05
N LEU A 613 -25.10 27.10 58.15
CA LEU A 613 -26.05 27.67 57.16
C LEU A 613 -25.24 28.51 56.11
N PRO A 614 -25.84 29.04 55.02
CA PRO A 614 -25.11 29.48 53.81
C PRO A 614 -24.77 30.98 53.72
N GLY A 615 -23.94 31.34 52.72
CA GLY A 615 -23.68 32.70 52.28
C GLY A 615 -23.52 32.79 50.75
N GLU A 616 -24.17 33.79 50.15
CA GLU A 616 -24.36 33.97 48.69
C GLU A 616 -23.09 34.44 47.95
N THR A 617 -22.82 33.94 46.75
CA THR A 617 -22.92 34.69 45.46
C THR A 617 -22.69 33.81 44.24
#